data_AF-A0A0K6G1W2-F1
#
_entry.id   AF-A0A0K6G1W2-F1
#
_cell.length_a   1.000
_cell.length_b   1.000
_cell.length_c   1.000
_cell.angle_alpha   90.00
_cell.angle_beta   90.00
_cell.angle_gamma   90.00
#
_symmetry.space_group_name_H-M   'P 1'
#
loop_
_entity.id
_entity.type
_entity.pdbx_description
1 polymer ?
#
loop_
_entity_poly.entity_id
_entity_poly.type
_entity_poly.pdbx_seq_one_letter_code
_entity_poly.pdbx_strand_id
1 'polypeptide(L)'
;MLRFIYSNRPRPQVESIAHLRCLLEAARKYDIQAAKRALGTAVLLEFATRVPISSFSLACQFGLDNEADLISKETLKVDIMMNENSSELNRVSLSYYHRLLRLHRIRATKAIDIVNLINAEHPMDELDPPYCDGCGSNATWWQVFVQFGGIELKRRPVTDTIFSAAFLAKCVRTARQVCGPCVDSYMQSDNQKLLARLKENIDALPAYISAVDPYATK
;
A
#
# COMPACT_ATOMS: atom_id res chain seq x y z
N MET A 1 -24.89 -20.38 8.26
CA MET A 1 -25.85 -19.27 8.41
C MET A 1 -26.60 -19.28 9.72
N LEU A 2 -27.31 -20.36 10.09
CA LEU A 2 -28.10 -20.42 11.34
C LEU A 2 -27.28 -20.10 12.61
N ARG A 3 -26.00 -20.49 12.65
CA ARG A 3 -25.08 -20.19 13.76
C ARG A 3 -24.81 -18.69 13.98
N PHE A 4 -25.09 -17.82 13.00
CA PHE A 4 -24.99 -16.36 13.18
C PHE A 4 -26.24 -15.76 13.84
N ILE A 5 -27.36 -16.49 13.83
CA ILE A 5 -28.62 -16.06 14.45
C ILE A 5 -28.65 -16.49 15.93
N TYR A 6 -28.05 -17.63 16.26
CA TYR A 6 -27.97 -18.13 17.63
C TYR A 6 -26.69 -17.66 18.33
N SER A 7 -26.83 -16.72 19.28
CA SER A 7 -25.72 -16.13 20.06
C SER A 7 -24.89 -17.14 20.86
N ASN A 8 -25.46 -18.31 21.17
CA ASN A 8 -24.84 -19.33 22.04
C ASN A 8 -24.03 -20.39 21.27
N ARG A 9 -23.78 -20.21 19.97
CA ARG A 9 -22.97 -21.14 19.18
C ARG A 9 -21.70 -20.47 18.64
N PRO A 10 -20.56 -21.18 18.59
CA PRO A 10 -19.35 -20.62 18.03
C PRO A 10 -19.56 -20.28 16.55
N ARG A 11 -19.04 -19.13 16.13
CA ARG A 11 -19.08 -18.68 14.73
C ARG A 11 -18.31 -19.67 13.86
N PRO A 12 -18.77 -19.97 12.63
CA PRO A 12 -18.05 -20.88 11.75
C PRO A 12 -16.69 -20.29 11.38
N GLN A 13 -15.65 -21.12 11.43
CA GLN A 13 -14.35 -20.76 10.88
C GLN A 13 -14.47 -20.73 9.35
N VAL A 14 -14.01 -19.63 8.76
CA VAL A 14 -14.03 -19.45 7.31
C VAL A 14 -12.60 -19.66 6.83
N GLU A 15 -12.37 -20.78 6.15
CA GLU A 15 -11.02 -21.20 5.75
C GLU A 15 -10.65 -20.71 4.34
N SER A 16 -11.63 -20.28 3.53
CA SER A 16 -11.38 -19.83 2.15
C SER A 16 -12.28 -18.66 1.72
N ILE A 17 -11.80 -17.88 0.76
CA ILE A 17 -12.53 -16.75 0.17
C ILE A 17 -13.76 -17.24 -0.61
N ALA A 18 -13.66 -18.40 -1.26
CA ALA A 18 -14.82 -19.02 -1.92
C ALA A 18 -15.93 -19.34 -0.91
N HIS A 19 -15.57 -19.87 0.27
CA HIS A 19 -16.51 -20.14 1.34
C HIS A 19 -17.08 -18.83 1.92
N LEU A 20 -16.25 -17.80 2.10
CA LEU A 20 -16.70 -16.47 2.53
C LEU A 20 -17.75 -15.88 1.58
N ARG A 21 -17.50 -15.97 0.27
CA ARG A 21 -18.44 -15.51 -0.77
C ARG A 21 -19.77 -16.24 -0.66
N CYS A 22 -19.77 -17.56 -0.56
CA CYS A 22 -21.01 -18.33 -0.42
C CYS A 22 -21.79 -17.93 0.86
N LEU A 23 -21.09 -17.67 1.96
CA LEU A 23 -21.72 -17.20 3.20
C LEU A 23 -22.30 -15.79 3.07
N LEU A 24 -21.61 -14.87 2.38
CA LEU A 24 -22.13 -13.52 2.11
C LEU A 24 -23.31 -13.54 1.12
N GLU A 25 -23.28 -14.39 0.09
CA GLU A 25 -24.41 -14.60 -0.82
C GLU A 25 -25.63 -15.12 -0.07
N ALA A 26 -25.44 -16.10 0.81
CA ALA A 26 -26.52 -16.58 1.66
C ALA A 26 -26.99 -15.48 2.64
N ALA A 27 -26.08 -14.66 3.19
CA ALA A 27 -26.45 -13.58 4.11
C ALA A 27 -27.36 -12.57 3.40
N ARG A 28 -27.03 -12.24 2.14
CA ARG A 28 -27.83 -11.38 1.28
C ARG A 28 -29.16 -12.02 0.91
N LYS A 29 -29.17 -13.31 0.54
CA LYS A 29 -30.39 -14.03 0.15
C LYS A 29 -31.41 -14.15 1.29
N TYR A 30 -30.94 -14.31 2.52
CA TYR A 30 -31.78 -14.47 3.72
C TYR A 30 -31.87 -13.19 4.57
N ASP A 31 -31.34 -12.07 4.08
CA ASP A 31 -31.29 -10.76 4.76
C ASP A 31 -30.77 -10.80 6.22
N ILE A 32 -29.77 -11.64 6.48
CA ILE A 32 -29.21 -11.81 7.82
C ILE A 32 -28.13 -10.75 8.05
N GLN A 33 -28.54 -9.56 8.46
CA GLN A 33 -27.65 -8.40 8.68
C GLN A 33 -26.54 -8.68 9.71
N ALA A 34 -26.83 -9.44 10.76
CA ALA A 34 -25.82 -9.85 11.75
C ALA A 34 -24.69 -10.69 11.15
N ALA A 35 -25.01 -11.58 10.20
CA ALA A 35 -24.03 -12.37 9.49
C ALA A 35 -23.21 -11.50 8.53
N LYS A 36 -23.87 -10.57 7.81
CA LYS A 36 -23.19 -9.62 6.91
C LYS A 36 -22.14 -8.79 7.66
N ARG A 37 -22.52 -8.22 8.82
CA ARG A 37 -21.59 -7.43 9.65
C ARG A 37 -20.45 -8.28 10.21
N ALA A 38 -20.75 -9.45 10.77
CA ALA A 38 -19.74 -10.31 11.38
C ALA A 38 -18.72 -10.87 10.37
N LEU A 39 -19.19 -11.24 9.17
CA LEU A 39 -18.35 -11.75 8.08
C LEU A 39 -17.58 -10.61 7.40
N GLY A 40 -18.20 -9.45 7.19
CA GLY A 40 -17.57 -8.28 6.57
C GLY A 40 -16.46 -7.68 7.44
N THR A 41 -16.72 -7.42 8.72
CA THR A 41 -15.76 -6.71 9.57
C THR A 41 -14.59 -7.58 10.03
N ALA A 42 -14.84 -8.78 10.56
CA ALA A 42 -13.77 -9.58 11.15
C ALA A 42 -13.05 -10.46 10.11
N VAL A 43 -13.84 -11.20 9.31
CA VAL A 43 -13.30 -12.24 8.45
C VAL A 43 -12.70 -11.65 7.18
N LEU A 44 -13.37 -10.70 6.55
CA LEU A 44 -12.88 -10.09 5.31
C LEU A 44 -11.58 -9.30 5.52
N LEU A 45 -11.46 -8.57 6.64
CA LEU A 45 -10.23 -7.85 7.00
C LEU A 45 -9.07 -8.80 7.28
N GLU A 46 -9.33 -9.96 7.89
CA GLU A 46 -8.30 -10.99 8.07
C GLU A 46 -7.81 -11.52 6.72
N PHE A 47 -8.73 -11.83 5.79
CA PHE A 47 -8.37 -12.27 4.44
C PHE A 47 -7.69 -11.18 3.62
N ALA A 48 -7.96 -9.90 3.88
CA ALA A 48 -7.33 -8.79 3.19
C ALA A 48 -5.80 -8.78 3.33
N THR A 49 -5.28 -9.27 4.46
CA THR A 49 -3.83 -9.41 4.67
C THR A 49 -3.20 -10.47 3.76
N ARG A 50 -3.97 -11.49 3.35
CA ARG A 50 -3.48 -12.63 2.55
C ARG A 50 -3.77 -12.45 1.06
N VAL A 51 -4.97 -11.99 0.73
CA VAL A 51 -5.46 -11.86 -0.65
C VAL A 51 -6.26 -10.55 -0.79
N PRO A 52 -5.58 -9.39 -0.77
CA PRO A 52 -6.23 -8.09 -0.70
C PRO A 52 -7.12 -7.80 -1.91
N ILE A 53 -6.71 -8.24 -3.09
CA ILE A 53 -7.46 -8.01 -4.34
C ILE A 53 -8.82 -8.72 -4.33
N SER A 54 -8.83 -10.01 -4.00
CA SER A 54 -10.08 -10.79 -3.93
C SER A 54 -10.97 -10.29 -2.80
N SER A 55 -10.41 -9.96 -1.63
CA SER A 55 -11.18 -9.39 -0.52
C SER A 55 -11.80 -8.03 -0.87
N PHE A 56 -11.07 -7.18 -1.61
CA PHE A 56 -11.58 -5.90 -2.10
C PHE A 56 -12.74 -6.10 -3.08
N SER A 57 -12.57 -7.00 -4.06
CA SER A 57 -13.62 -7.31 -5.03
C SER A 57 -14.92 -7.77 -4.36
N LEU A 58 -14.78 -8.58 -3.29
CA LEU A 58 -15.88 -9.09 -2.51
C LEU A 58 -16.56 -7.98 -1.71
N ALA A 59 -15.79 -7.10 -1.07
CA ALA A 59 -16.32 -5.94 -0.33
C ALA A 59 -17.20 -5.07 -1.24
N CYS A 60 -16.70 -4.73 -2.43
CA CYS A 60 -17.43 -3.93 -3.42
C CYS A 60 -18.70 -4.64 -3.92
N GLN A 61 -18.64 -5.95 -4.18
CA GLN A 61 -19.80 -6.71 -4.67
C GLN A 61 -20.97 -6.73 -3.66
N PHE A 62 -20.67 -6.70 -2.35
CA PHE A 62 -21.67 -6.73 -1.29
C PHE A 62 -22.03 -5.34 -0.74
N GLY A 63 -21.49 -4.26 -1.30
CA GLY A 63 -21.73 -2.88 -0.86
C GLY A 63 -21.22 -2.62 0.56
N LEU A 64 -20.04 -3.17 0.88
CA LEU A 64 -19.35 -2.98 2.16
C LEU A 64 -18.31 -1.86 1.97
N ASP A 65 -18.78 -0.63 1.85
CA ASP A 65 -17.92 0.51 1.49
C ASP A 65 -16.85 0.82 2.55
N ASN A 66 -17.20 0.73 3.84
CA ASN A 66 -16.26 0.96 4.94
C ASN A 66 -15.12 -0.07 4.95
N GLU A 67 -15.46 -1.34 4.75
CA GLU A 67 -14.50 -2.43 4.66
C GLU A 67 -13.69 -2.34 3.37
N ALA A 68 -14.32 -1.99 2.24
CA ALA A 68 -13.62 -1.77 0.97
C ALA A 68 -12.56 -0.66 1.11
N ASP A 69 -12.86 0.39 1.87
CA ASP A 69 -11.94 1.49 2.13
C ASP A 69 -10.74 1.01 2.96
N LEU A 70 -10.96 0.25 4.03
CA LEU A 70 -9.89 -0.34 4.84
C LEU A 70 -9.03 -1.33 4.04
N ILE A 71 -9.64 -2.14 3.19
CA ILE A 71 -8.94 -3.13 2.35
C ILE A 71 -8.14 -2.43 1.26
N SER A 72 -8.59 -1.28 0.76
CA SER A 72 -7.86 -0.52 -0.27
C SER A 72 -6.45 -0.14 0.18
N LYS A 73 -6.24 0.14 1.48
CA LYS A 73 -4.91 0.34 2.04
C LYS A 73 -4.01 -0.90 1.91
N GLU A 74 -4.56 -2.08 2.12
CA GLU A 74 -3.81 -3.34 2.00
C GLU A 74 -3.52 -3.69 0.53
N THR A 75 -4.36 -3.28 -0.42
CA THR A 75 -4.09 -3.45 -1.85
C THR A 75 -2.87 -2.66 -2.34
N LEU A 76 -2.48 -1.59 -1.64
CA LEU A 76 -1.27 -0.82 -1.98
C LEU A 76 0.02 -1.64 -1.89
N LYS A 77 0.05 -2.65 -1.02
CA LYS A 77 1.20 -3.56 -0.84
C LYS A 77 1.38 -4.51 -2.02
N VAL A 78 0.35 -4.67 -2.85
CA VAL A 78 0.33 -5.61 -3.96
C VAL A 78 0.48 -4.88 -5.28
N ASP A 79 1.25 -5.48 -6.18
CA ASP A 79 1.35 -4.99 -7.55
C ASP A 79 0.05 -5.33 -8.29
N ILE A 80 -0.78 -4.30 -8.49
CA ILE A 80 -2.06 -4.42 -9.21
C ILE A 80 -1.83 -4.65 -10.70
N MET A 81 -0.75 -4.08 -11.27
CA MET A 81 -0.48 -4.15 -12.71
C MET A 81 -0.01 -5.56 -13.13
N MET A 82 0.70 -6.27 -12.26
CA MET A 82 1.09 -7.67 -12.52
C MET A 82 -0.05 -8.67 -12.24
N ASN A 83 -0.99 -8.34 -11.34
CA ASN A 83 -2.12 -9.19 -10.97
C ASN A 83 -3.42 -8.87 -11.74
N GLU A 84 -3.33 -8.02 -12.77
CA GLU A 84 -4.44 -7.59 -13.64
C GLU A 84 -5.16 -8.75 -14.32
N ASN A 85 -4.53 -9.93 -14.38
CA ASN A 85 -5.10 -11.17 -14.92
C ASN A 85 -5.92 -11.99 -13.91
N SER A 86 -6.11 -11.52 -12.68
CA SER A 86 -6.98 -12.23 -11.73
C SER A 86 -8.45 -12.05 -12.14
N SER A 87 -9.10 -13.15 -12.51
CA SER A 87 -10.53 -13.22 -12.90
C SER A 87 -11.51 -12.58 -11.91
N GLU A 88 -11.05 -12.31 -10.69
CA GLU A 88 -11.79 -11.66 -9.61
C GLU A 88 -11.98 -10.15 -9.84
N LEU A 89 -11.05 -9.47 -10.52
CA LEU A 89 -11.17 -8.04 -10.82
C LEU A 89 -12.25 -7.75 -11.86
N ASN A 90 -12.45 -8.66 -12.82
CA ASN A 90 -13.53 -8.58 -13.83
C ASN A 90 -14.93 -8.62 -13.23
N ARG A 91 -15.07 -9.10 -11.97
CA ARG A 91 -16.36 -9.17 -11.27
C ARG A 91 -16.74 -7.87 -10.56
N VAL A 92 -15.82 -6.91 -10.48
CA VAL A 92 -16.01 -5.63 -9.79
C VAL A 92 -16.65 -4.63 -10.74
N SER A 93 -17.49 -3.74 -10.22
CA SER A 93 -17.97 -2.58 -10.99
C SER A 93 -16.78 -1.76 -11.47
N LEU A 94 -16.82 -1.40 -12.76
CA LEU A 94 -15.81 -0.58 -13.43
C LEU A 94 -15.47 0.71 -12.64
N SER A 95 -16.45 1.27 -11.92
CA SER A 95 -16.27 2.43 -11.05
C SER A 95 -15.26 2.20 -9.92
N TYR A 96 -15.39 1.13 -9.13
CA TYR A 96 -14.48 0.84 -8.02
C TYR A 96 -13.08 0.48 -8.52
N TYR A 97 -12.99 -0.20 -9.66
CA TYR A 97 -11.70 -0.51 -10.29
C TYR A 97 -10.97 0.77 -10.73
N HIS A 98 -11.64 1.72 -11.40
CA HIS A 98 -11.04 3.00 -11.76
C HIS A 98 -10.60 3.80 -10.52
N ARG A 99 -11.39 3.79 -9.45
CA ARG A 99 -11.04 4.45 -8.18
C ARG A 99 -9.77 3.85 -7.56
N LEU A 100 -9.66 2.53 -7.53
CA LEU A 100 -8.49 1.83 -7.01
C LEU A 100 -7.23 2.15 -7.83
N LEU A 101 -7.31 2.08 -9.16
CA LEU A 101 -6.20 2.46 -10.03
C LEU A 101 -5.80 3.93 -9.87
N ARG A 102 -6.77 4.82 -9.74
CA ARG A 102 -6.52 6.25 -9.53
C ARG A 102 -5.79 6.50 -8.22
N LEU A 103 -6.18 5.81 -7.15
CA LEU A 103 -5.50 5.87 -5.86
C LEU A 103 -4.03 5.43 -5.98
N HIS A 104 -3.78 4.29 -6.62
CA HIS A 104 -2.41 3.82 -6.86
C HIS A 104 -1.58 4.82 -7.65
N ARG A 105 -2.14 5.38 -8.73
CA ARG A 105 -1.45 6.39 -9.56
C ARG A 105 -1.12 7.65 -8.78
N ILE A 106 -2.10 8.24 -8.07
CA ILE A 106 -1.91 9.48 -7.31
C ILE A 106 -0.88 9.29 -6.20
N ARG A 107 -0.94 8.15 -5.48
CA ARG A 107 0.01 7.88 -4.41
C ARG A 107 1.42 7.65 -4.96
N ALA A 108 1.54 6.90 -6.06
CA ALA A 108 2.82 6.68 -6.72
C ALA A 108 3.44 8.00 -7.23
N THR A 109 2.67 8.86 -7.90
CA THR A 109 3.19 10.15 -8.39
C THR A 109 3.63 11.03 -7.23
N LYS A 110 2.78 11.21 -6.20
CA LYS A 110 3.12 12.03 -5.04
C LYS A 110 4.33 11.50 -4.26
N ALA A 111 4.46 10.19 -4.10
CA ALA A 111 5.61 9.60 -3.42
C ALA A 111 6.90 9.81 -4.22
N ILE A 112 6.85 9.68 -5.54
CA ILE A 112 7.99 9.96 -6.43
C ILE A 112 8.35 11.44 -6.41
N ASP A 113 7.35 12.32 -6.41
CA ASP A 113 7.56 13.77 -6.33
C ASP A 113 8.25 14.14 -5.01
N ILE A 114 7.83 13.60 -3.87
CA ILE A 114 8.49 13.80 -2.56
C ILE A 114 9.96 13.38 -2.60
N VAL A 115 10.27 12.23 -3.19
CA VAL A 115 11.65 11.73 -3.31
C VAL A 115 12.47 12.62 -4.26
N ASN A 116 11.87 13.10 -5.35
CA ASN A 116 12.54 13.94 -6.34
C ASN A 116 12.77 15.38 -5.86
N LEU A 117 11.90 15.92 -5.00
CA LEU A 117 12.09 17.25 -4.41
C LEU A 117 13.43 17.37 -3.67
N ILE A 118 13.87 16.30 -3.00
CA ILE A 118 15.16 16.25 -2.29
C ILE A 118 16.35 16.17 -3.26
N ASN A 119 16.15 15.67 -4.48
CA ASN A 119 17.22 15.58 -5.49
C ASN A 119 17.46 16.86 -6.27
N ALA A 120 16.47 17.76 -6.32
CA ALA A 120 16.62 19.01 -7.04
C ALA A 120 17.72 19.82 -6.35
N GLU A 121 18.76 20.20 -7.11
CA GLU A 121 19.89 21.01 -6.64
C GLU A 121 19.48 22.45 -6.28
N HIS A 122 18.34 22.68 -5.63
CA HIS A 122 17.85 23.98 -5.21
C HIS A 122 17.58 24.04 -3.70
N PRO A 123 18.27 24.95 -2.98
CA PRO A 123 18.11 25.16 -1.56
C PRO A 123 16.84 25.95 -1.30
N MET A 124 15.75 25.25 -0.98
CA MET A 124 14.70 25.85 -0.17
C MET A 124 13.97 24.74 0.58
N ASP A 125 14.02 24.86 1.91
CA ASP A 125 13.39 24.07 2.96
C ASP A 125 14.15 22.82 3.47
N GLU A 126 15.00 23.07 4.49
CA GLU A 126 15.42 22.18 5.60
C GLU A 126 16.11 20.84 5.32
N LEU A 127 16.10 20.27 4.11
CA LEU A 127 16.68 18.96 3.81
C LEU A 127 17.55 19.01 2.54
N ASP A 128 18.88 19.02 2.72
CA ASP A 128 19.83 18.81 1.63
C ASP A 128 19.90 17.32 1.23
N PRO A 129 20.15 17.00 -0.06
CA PRO A 129 20.43 15.64 -0.48
C PRO A 129 21.66 15.11 0.27
N PRO A 130 21.69 13.80 0.63
CA PRO A 130 22.82 13.20 1.31
C PRO A 130 24.12 13.44 0.53
N TYR A 131 25.10 14.09 1.16
CA TYR A 131 26.42 14.31 0.58
C TYR A 131 27.39 13.19 0.96
N CYS A 132 28.37 12.92 0.09
CA CYS A 132 29.47 12.02 0.38
C CYS A 132 30.80 12.66 0.00
N ASP A 133 31.67 12.84 0.99
CA ASP A 133 33.02 13.42 0.81
C ASP A 133 33.86 12.64 -0.21
N GLY A 134 33.68 11.32 -0.27
CA GLY A 134 34.35 10.46 -1.26
C GLY A 134 33.84 10.63 -2.69
N CYS A 135 32.59 11.08 -2.86
CA CYS A 135 31.99 11.33 -4.18
C CYS A 135 32.16 12.78 -4.65
N GLY A 136 32.51 13.71 -3.75
CA GLY A 136 32.56 15.14 -4.05
C GLY A 136 31.20 15.75 -4.46
N SER A 137 30.11 15.01 -4.27
CA SER A 137 28.77 15.31 -4.78
C SER A 137 27.71 14.54 -3.97
N ASN A 138 26.44 14.64 -4.38
CA ASN A 138 25.33 13.85 -3.82
C ASN A 138 25.72 12.36 -3.79
N ALA A 139 25.54 11.74 -2.63
CA ALA A 139 25.97 10.39 -2.35
C ALA A 139 25.38 9.39 -3.34
N THR A 140 26.21 8.51 -3.89
CA THR A 140 25.80 7.56 -4.92
C THR A 140 24.71 6.59 -4.42
N TRP A 141 24.73 6.25 -3.12
CA TRP A 141 23.69 5.41 -2.52
C TRP A 141 22.31 6.07 -2.57
N TRP A 142 22.24 7.40 -2.47
CA TRP A 142 21.01 8.17 -2.55
C TRP A 142 20.45 8.18 -3.97
N GLN A 143 21.30 8.42 -4.97
CA GLN A 143 20.90 8.36 -6.38
C GLN A 143 20.36 6.97 -6.76
N VAL A 144 21.04 5.93 -6.29
CA VAL A 144 20.61 4.53 -6.47
C VAL A 144 19.28 4.26 -5.75
N PHE A 145 19.10 4.80 -4.55
CA PHE A 145 17.84 4.71 -3.80
C PHE A 145 16.69 5.39 -4.55
N VAL A 146 16.89 6.59 -5.08
CA VAL A 146 15.88 7.33 -5.84
C VAL A 146 15.48 6.55 -7.09
N GLN A 147 16.47 6.02 -7.83
CA GLN A 147 16.21 5.30 -9.07
C GLN A 147 15.44 3.99 -8.82
N PHE A 148 15.92 3.14 -7.92
CA PHE A 148 15.24 1.88 -7.60
C PHE A 148 13.93 2.11 -6.85
N GLY A 149 13.92 3.08 -5.95
CA GLY A 149 12.74 3.48 -5.18
C GLY A 149 11.63 3.99 -6.08
N GLY A 150 11.95 4.80 -7.09
CA GLY A 150 10.96 5.28 -8.07
C GLY A 150 10.34 4.15 -8.90
N ILE A 151 11.12 3.12 -9.25
CA ILE A 151 10.60 1.92 -9.94
C ILE A 151 9.67 1.13 -9.03
N GLU A 152 10.07 0.92 -7.76
CA GLU A 152 9.29 0.15 -6.80
C GLU A 152 8.01 0.90 -6.39
N LEU A 153 8.08 2.22 -6.16
CA LEU A 153 6.92 3.07 -5.83
C LEU A 153 5.87 3.11 -6.94
N LYS A 154 6.28 2.99 -8.22
CA LYS A 154 5.34 2.83 -9.34
C LYS A 154 4.55 1.54 -9.28
N ARG A 155 5.15 0.47 -8.75
CA ARG A 155 4.52 -0.87 -8.64
C ARG A 155 3.74 -1.01 -7.34
N ARG A 156 4.35 -0.58 -6.23
CA ARG A 156 3.86 -0.71 -4.86
C ARG A 156 4.10 0.63 -4.15
N PRO A 157 3.10 1.51 -4.07
CA PRO A 157 3.25 2.83 -3.47
C PRO A 157 3.22 2.75 -1.92
N VAL A 158 4.08 1.92 -1.33
CA VAL A 158 4.20 1.68 0.11
C VAL A 158 5.65 1.89 0.55
N THR A 159 5.82 2.47 1.73
CA THR A 159 7.12 2.75 2.33
C THR A 159 7.84 1.49 2.79
N ASP A 160 7.12 0.49 3.29
CA ASP A 160 7.69 -0.74 3.87
C ASP A 160 8.66 -1.47 2.94
N THR A 161 8.45 -1.43 1.62
CA THR A 161 9.33 -2.10 0.65
C THR A 161 10.62 -1.32 0.41
N ILE A 162 10.50 -0.02 0.11
CA ILE A 162 11.64 0.86 -0.21
C ILE A 162 12.50 1.21 1.02
N PHE A 163 11.90 1.27 2.22
CA PHE A 163 12.61 1.52 3.47
C PHE A 163 12.98 0.24 4.23
N SER A 164 12.78 -0.94 3.64
CA SER A 164 13.23 -2.18 4.25
C SER A 164 14.76 -2.20 4.37
N ALA A 165 15.26 -2.75 5.48
CA ALA A 165 16.71 -2.89 5.69
C ALA A 165 17.39 -3.66 4.54
N ALA A 166 16.71 -4.62 3.94
CA ALA A 166 17.20 -5.37 2.79
C ALA A 166 17.33 -4.49 1.53
N PHE A 167 16.35 -3.61 1.26
CA PHE A 167 16.39 -2.70 0.12
C PHE A 167 17.48 -1.63 0.29
N LEU A 168 17.53 -0.98 1.45
CA LEU A 168 18.56 0.02 1.74
C LEU A 168 19.96 -0.60 1.71
N ALA A 169 20.14 -1.79 2.29
CA ALA A 169 21.42 -2.51 2.20
C ALA A 169 21.80 -2.84 0.75
N LYS A 170 20.83 -3.14 -0.13
CA LYS A 170 21.09 -3.32 -1.56
C LYS A 170 21.58 -2.03 -2.21
N CYS A 171 20.93 -0.89 -1.94
CA CYS A 171 21.35 0.41 -2.47
C CYS A 171 22.78 0.77 -2.02
N VAL A 172 23.09 0.59 -0.74
CA VAL A 172 24.42 0.86 -0.18
C VAL A 172 25.48 -0.10 -0.75
N ARG A 173 25.17 -1.39 -0.93
CA ARG A 173 26.10 -2.37 -1.54
C ARG A 173 26.41 -2.02 -3.00
N THR A 174 25.42 -1.62 -3.78
CA THR A 174 25.62 -1.16 -5.15
C THR A 174 26.49 0.10 -5.17
N ALA A 175 26.22 1.06 -4.27
CA ALA A 175 27.03 2.26 -4.15
C ALA A 175 28.46 1.98 -3.71
N ARG A 176 28.69 0.99 -2.83
CA ARG A 176 30.03 0.59 -2.37
C ARG A 176 30.94 0.14 -3.52
N GLN A 177 30.38 -0.40 -4.61
CA GLN A 177 31.16 -0.76 -5.79
C GLN A 177 31.74 0.46 -6.51
N VAL A 178 31.12 1.63 -6.33
CA VAL A 178 31.52 2.91 -6.94
C VAL A 178 32.29 3.78 -5.94
N CYS A 179 31.82 3.86 -4.69
CA CYS A 179 32.40 4.68 -3.62
C CYS A 179 32.31 3.96 -2.26
N GLY A 180 33.46 3.62 -1.66
CA GLY A 180 33.54 3.00 -0.33
C GLY A 180 32.98 3.86 0.81
N PRO A 181 33.32 5.17 0.89
CA PRO A 181 32.81 6.11 1.91
C PRO A 181 31.29 6.33 1.91
N CYS A 182 30.57 5.91 0.87
CA CYS A 182 29.10 6.00 0.85
C CYS A 182 28.43 5.19 1.97
N VAL A 183 29.09 4.16 2.50
CA VAL A 183 28.59 3.39 3.65
C VAL A 183 28.55 4.28 4.90
N ASP A 184 29.61 5.05 5.13
CA ASP A 184 29.72 5.93 6.28
C ASP A 184 28.75 7.11 6.17
N SER A 185 28.60 7.68 4.97
CA SER A 185 27.56 8.68 4.66
C SER A 185 26.16 8.15 5.01
N TYR A 186 25.81 6.93 4.57
CA TYR A 186 24.52 6.33 4.92
C TYR A 186 24.32 6.19 6.44
N MET A 187 25.36 5.85 7.20
CA MET A 187 25.28 5.67 8.66
C MET A 187 25.18 6.97 9.46
N GLN A 188 25.36 8.14 8.83
CA GLN A 188 25.24 9.43 9.51
C GLN A 188 23.82 9.64 10.06
N SER A 189 23.73 10.21 11.27
CA SER A 189 22.46 10.41 11.97
C SER A 189 21.47 11.27 11.19
N ASP A 190 21.97 12.25 10.43
CA ASP A 190 21.10 13.19 9.73
C ASP A 190 20.48 12.56 8.48
N ASN A 191 21.22 11.68 7.78
CA ASN A 191 20.69 10.87 6.69
C ASN A 191 19.66 9.84 7.19
N GLN A 192 19.86 9.27 8.38
CA GLN A 192 18.86 8.39 9.00
C GLN A 192 17.59 9.15 9.41
N LYS A 193 17.72 10.37 9.94
CA LYS A 193 16.57 11.25 10.22
C LYS A 193 15.84 11.66 8.94
N LEU A 194 16.57 11.94 7.87
CA LEU A 194 16.00 12.25 6.55
C LEU A 194 15.15 11.08 6.05
N LEU A 195 15.68 9.85 6.10
CA LEU A 195 14.92 8.66 5.71
C LEU A 195 13.66 8.46 6.57
N ALA A 196 13.75 8.73 7.88
CA ALA A 196 12.59 8.66 8.78
C ALA A 196 11.50 9.71 8.43
N ARG A 197 11.90 10.97 8.18
CA ARG A 197 10.98 12.04 7.75
C ARG A 197 10.35 11.72 6.39
N LEU A 198 11.14 11.19 5.45
CA LEU A 198 10.65 10.81 4.14
C LEU A 198 9.62 9.68 4.24
N LYS A 199 9.89 8.70 5.09
CA LYS A 199 8.93 7.65 5.40
C LYS A 199 7.62 8.22 5.94
N GLU A 200 7.68 9.12 6.92
CA GLU A 200 6.50 9.76 7.50
C GLU A 200 5.69 10.55 6.46
N ASN A 201 6.37 11.32 5.60
CA ASN A 201 5.73 12.09 4.53
C ASN A 201 5.02 11.21 3.50
N ILE A 202 5.62 10.08 3.11
CA ILE A 202 4.96 9.13 2.20
C ILE A 202 3.82 8.38 2.92
N ASP A 203 3.96 8.05 4.20
CA ASP A 203 2.92 7.37 4.98
C ASP A 203 1.70 8.27 5.22
N ALA A 204 1.89 9.59 5.30
CA ALA A 204 0.83 10.60 5.39
C ALA A 204 0.01 10.76 4.10
N LEU A 205 0.44 10.19 2.97
CA LEU A 205 -0.31 10.21 1.72
C LEU A 205 -1.64 9.44 1.83
N PRO A 206 -2.68 9.84 1.06
CA PRO A 206 -3.99 9.20 1.10
C PRO A 206 -3.88 7.69 0.87
N ALA A 207 -4.45 6.92 1.81
CA ALA A 207 -4.41 5.45 1.84
C ALA A 207 -5.75 4.80 1.52
N TYR A 208 -6.80 5.62 1.32
CA TYR A 208 -8.19 5.21 1.27
C TYR A 208 -8.83 5.68 -0.04
N ILE A 209 -9.69 4.85 -0.63
CA ILE A 209 -10.40 5.18 -1.88
C ILE A 209 -11.33 6.38 -1.68
N SER A 210 -11.91 6.50 -0.50
CA SER A 210 -12.73 7.66 -0.09
C SER A 210 -11.98 9.00 -0.25
N ALA A 211 -10.65 9.01 -0.05
CA ALA A 211 -9.83 10.21 -0.17
C ALA A 211 -9.59 10.67 -1.62
N VAL A 212 -9.92 9.83 -2.61
CA VAL A 212 -9.68 10.07 -4.04
C VAL A 212 -10.99 10.35 -4.79
N ASP A 213 -12.13 10.20 -4.13
CA ASP A 213 -13.44 10.39 -4.72
C ASP A 213 -13.87 11.87 -4.75
N PRO A 214 -14.11 12.46 -5.94
CA PRO A 214 -14.62 13.84 -6.06
C PRO A 214 -16.10 13.99 -5.66
N TYR A 215 -16.76 12.90 -5.27
CA TYR A 215 -18.18 12.87 -4.86
C TYR A 215 -18.38 12.53 -3.38
N ALA A 216 -17.32 12.50 -2.57
CA ALA A 216 -17.39 12.25 -1.12
C ALA A 216 -17.90 13.45 -0.30
N THR A 217 -18.42 14.49 -0.95
CA THR A 217 -19.24 15.53 -0.31
C THR A 217 -20.72 15.23 -0.52
N LYS A 218 -21.34 14.59 0.46
CA LYS A 218 -22.72 14.84 0.86
C LYS A 218 -22.81 14.80 2.37
#